data_AF-A0A2T2ZQF5-F1
#
_entry.id   AF-A0A2T2ZQF5-F1
#
_cell.length_a   1.000
_cell.length_b   1.000
_cell.length_c   1.000
_cell.angle_alpha   90.00
_cell.angle_beta   90.00
_cell.angle_gamma   90.00
#
_symmetry.space_group_name_H-M   'P 1'
#
loop_
_entity.id
_entity.type
_entity.pdbx_description
1 polymer ?
#
loop_
_entity_poly.entity_id
_entity_poly.type
_entity_poly.pdbx_seq_one_letter_code
_entity_poly.pdbx_strand_id
1 'polypeptide(L)' 'MDRAAKPSLLSRISPRQWVAIVLAILAVIFVAQNHHRVDINILTVTISSPLWLVLLIMFVVGWIVGLFTHRGRR' A
#
# COMPACT_ATOMS: atom_id res chain seq x y z
N MET A 1 -39.62 19.57 17.03
CA MET A 1 -39.43 18.35 16.22
C MET A 1 -37.93 18.26 15.98
N ASP A 2 -37.19 17.77 16.97
CA ASP A 2 -35.75 18.05 17.03
C ASP A 2 -35.01 16.76 16.73
N ARG A 3 -34.68 16.57 15.44
CA ARG A 3 -33.78 15.49 15.04
C ARG A 3 -32.37 15.89 15.49
N ALA A 4 -31.97 15.44 16.67
CA ALA A 4 -30.57 15.43 17.07
C ALA A 4 -29.79 14.61 16.04
N ALA A 5 -29.16 15.27 15.08
CA ALA A 5 -28.31 14.62 14.10
C ALA A 5 -27.18 13.93 14.86
N LYS A 6 -27.17 12.60 14.89
CA LYS A 6 -26.10 11.80 15.47
C LYS A 6 -24.78 12.29 14.87
N PRO A 7 -23.78 12.71 15.67
CA PRO A 7 -22.51 13.17 15.13
C PRO A 7 -21.95 12.06 14.24
N SER A 8 -21.83 12.34 12.95
CA SER A 8 -21.40 11.35 11.95
C SER A 8 -20.01 10.84 12.35
N LEU A 9 -19.81 9.53 12.40
CA LEU A 9 -18.49 8.96 12.73
C LEU A 9 -17.38 9.47 11.80
N LEU A 10 -17.74 9.87 10.59
CA LEU A 10 -16.87 10.48 9.58
C LEU A 10 -16.30 11.85 9.99
N SER A 11 -16.99 12.63 10.84
CA SER A 11 -16.51 13.94 11.28
C SER A 11 -15.44 13.87 12.38
N ARG A 12 -15.16 12.68 12.90
CA ARG A 12 -14.08 12.44 13.88
C ARG A 12 -12.77 11.96 13.23
N ILE A 13 -12.75 11.78 11.91
CA ILE A 13 -11.58 11.28 11.19
C ILE A 13 -10.65 12.46 10.88
N SER A 14 -9.44 12.42 11.42
CA SER A 14 -8.41 13.42 11.12
C SER A 14 -7.99 13.39 9.64
N PRO A 15 -7.48 14.49 9.07
CA PRO A 15 -7.02 14.52 7.68
C PRO A 15 -6.00 13.41 7.36
N ARG A 16 -5.11 13.09 8.31
CA ARG A 16 -4.13 12.00 8.17
C ARG A 16 -4.80 10.63 8.05
N GLN A 17 -5.86 10.38 8.82
CA GLN A 17 -6.62 9.12 8.72
C GLN A 17 -7.37 9.03 7.40
N TRP A 18 -7.92 10.13 6.89
CA TRP A 18 -8.50 10.18 5.55
C TRP A 18 -7.49 9.80 4.47
N VAL A 19 -6.28 10.37 4.51
CA VAL A 19 -5.21 10.00 3.58
C VAL A 19 -4.89 8.51 3.69
N ALA A 20 -4.78 7.97 4.90
CA ALA A 20 -4.53 6.54 5.10
C ALA A 20 -5.65 5.65 4.52
N ILE A 21 -6.92 6.04 4.70
CA ILE A 21 -8.08 5.34 4.12
C ILE A 21 -8.03 5.36 2.58
N VAL A 22 -7.77 6.54 2.00
CA VAL A 22 -7.67 6.69 0.54
C VAL A 22 -6.54 5.82 -0.01
N LEU A 23 -5.37 5.84 0.62
CA LEU A 23 -4.24 4.99 0.23
C LEU A 23 -4.56 3.50 0.38
N ALA A 24 -5.28 3.09 1.43
CA ALA A 24 -5.70 1.72 1.62
C ALA A 24 -6.66 1.27 0.51
N ILE A 25 -7.63 2.10 0.14
CA ILE A 25 -8.56 1.82 -0.98
C ILE A 25 -7.79 1.68 -2.29
N LEU A 26 -6.88 2.62 -2.58
CA LEU A 26 -6.02 2.55 -3.76
C LEU A 26 -5.16 1.29 -3.78
N ALA A 27 -4.61 0.88 -2.65
CA ALA A 27 -3.84 -0.36 -2.53
C ALA A 27 -4.70 -1.59 -2.84
N VAL A 28 -5.94 -1.65 -2.33
CA VAL A 28 -6.88 -2.75 -2.64
C VAL A 28 -7.21 -2.77 -4.13
N ILE A 29 -7.52 -1.62 -4.74
CA ILE A 29 -7.78 -1.51 -6.18
C ILE A 29 -6.55 -1.97 -6.97
N PHE A 30 -5.36 -1.52 -6.57
CA PHE A 30 -4.11 -1.87 -7.23
C PHE A 30 -3.88 -3.39 -7.21
N VAL A 31 -4.05 -4.04 -6.05
CA VAL A 31 -3.96 -5.52 -5.93
C VAL A 31 -5.01 -6.20 -6.80
N ALA A 32 -6.27 -5.74 -6.74
CA ALA A 32 -7.37 -6.31 -7.50
C ALA A 32 -7.20 -6.15 -9.02
N GLN A 33 -6.63 -5.05 -9.50
CA GLN A 33 -6.39 -4.87 -10.95
C GLN A 33 -5.14 -5.63 -11.40
N ASN A 34 -4.09 -5.68 -10.58
CA ASN A 34 -2.79 -6.25 -10.95
C ASN A 34 -2.61 -7.69 -10.44
N HIS A 35 -3.70 -8.42 -10.20
CA HIS A 35 -3.67 -9.82 -9.77
C HIS A 35 -3.35 -10.81 -10.90
N HIS A 36 -3.41 -10.35 -12.16
CA HIS A 36 -3.12 -11.19 -13.31
C HIS A 36 -1.65 -11.61 -13.28
N ARG A 37 -1.41 -12.89 -13.57
CA ARG A 37 -0.05 -13.43 -13.62
C ARG A 37 0.62 -12.95 -14.89
N VAL A 38 1.81 -12.38 -14.74
CA VAL A 38 2.68 -12.03 -15.84
C VAL A 38 4.03 -12.71 -15.65
N ASP A 39 4.70 -12.99 -16.76
CA ASP A 39 6.01 -13.62 -16.74
C ASP A 39 7.09 -12.56 -16.56
N ILE A 40 7.90 -12.75 -15.52
CA ILE A 40 8.97 -11.83 -15.15
C ILE A 40 10.29 -12.59 -15.20
N ASN A 41 11.27 -12.04 -15.91
CA ASN A 41 12.60 -12.60 -16.01
C ASN A 41 13.49 -12.02 -14.92
N ILE A 42 13.97 -12.88 -14.02
CA ILE A 42 14.86 -12.51 -12.92
C ILE A 42 16.20 -13.23 -13.14
N LEU A 43 17.21 -12.46 -13.56
CA LEU A 43 18.57 -12.89 -13.92
C LEU A 43 18.59 -13.90 -15.09
N THR A 44 18.09 -15.11 -14.87
CA THR A 44 17.98 -16.20 -15.86
C THR A 44 16.71 -17.03 -15.67
N VAL A 45 15.91 -16.77 -14.63
CA VAL A 45 14.72 -17.55 -14.28
C VAL A 45 13.47 -16.75 -14.63
N THR A 46 12.57 -17.35 -15.41
CA THR A 46 11.25 -16.80 -15.66
C THR A 46 10.28 -17.28 -14.59
N ILE A 47 9.66 -16.34 -13.88
CA ILE A 47 8.67 -16.63 -12.83
C ILE A 47 7.35 -15.97 -13.21
N SER A 48 6.28 -16.77 -13.22
CA SER A 48 4.93 -16.26 -13.44
C SER A 48 4.30 -15.83 -12.12
N SER A 49 4.11 -14.53 -11.95
CA SER A 49 3.66 -13.97 -10.67
C SER A 49 2.72 -12.78 -10.88
N PRO A 50 1.84 -12.49 -9.91
CA PRO A 50 1.04 -11.28 -9.96
C PRO A 50 1.94 -10.06 -9.73
N LEU A 51 1.77 -9.01 -10.55
CA LEU A 51 2.61 -7.81 -10.52
C LEU A 51 2.65 -7.14 -9.15
N TRP A 52 1.52 -7.08 -8.44
CA TRP A 52 1.43 -6.42 -7.14
C TRP A 52 2.38 -7.05 -6.10
N LEU A 53 2.60 -8.37 -6.18
CA LEU A 53 3.42 -9.09 -5.23
C LEU A 53 4.89 -8.74 -5.41
N VAL A 54 5.36 -8.69 -6.66
CA VAL A 54 6.76 -8.33 -6.96
C VAL A 54 7.05 -6.89 -6.55
N LEU A 55 6.14 -5.97 -6.82
CA LEU A 55 6.27 -4.58 -6.41
C LEU A 55 6.28 -4.41 -4.89
N LEU A 56 5.45 -5.18 -4.18
CA LEU A 56 5.47 -5.21 -2.71
C LEU A 56 6.80 -5.74 -2.17
N ILE A 57 7.33 -6.82 -2.74
CA ILE A 57 8.64 -7.37 -2.35
C ILE A 57 9.75 -6.33 -2.58
N MET A 58 9.78 -5.69 -3.76
CA MET A 58 10.77 -4.65 -4.06
C MET A 58 10.66 -3.45 -3.11
N PHE A 59 9.43 -3.04 -2.77
CA PHE A 59 9.19 -1.99 -1.79
C PHE A 59 9.76 -2.36 -0.42
N VAL A 60 9.50 -3.58 0.06
CA VAL A 60 10.03 -4.08 1.34
C VAL A 60 11.55 -4.14 1.33
N VAL A 61 12.17 -4.60 0.24
CA VAL A 61 13.64 -4.62 0.10
C VAL A 61 14.20 -3.20 0.19
N GLY A 62 13.65 -2.25 -0.57
CA GLY A 62 14.08 -0.84 -0.52
C GLY A 62 13.89 -0.20 0.85
N TRP A 63 12.77 -0.49 1.52
CA TRP A 63 12.51 -0.03 2.88
C TRP A 63 13.53 -0.57 3.89
N ILE A 64 13.85 -1.86 3.82
CA ILE A 64 14.85 -2.50 4.67
C ILE A 64 16.23 -1.87 4.45
N VAL A 65 16.63 -1.70 3.19
CA VAL A 65 17.89 -1.01 2.83
C VAL A 65 17.91 0.40 3.41
N GLY A 66 16.85 1.19 3.20
CA GLY A 66 16.72 2.54 3.73
C GLY A 66 16.83 2.59 5.25
N LEU A 67 16.20 1.64 5.96
CA LEU A 67 16.29 1.52 7.42
C LEU A 67 17.72 1.24 7.90
N PHE A 68 18.49 0.44 7.18
CA PHE A 68 19.90 0.20 7.48
C PHE A 68 20.79 1.41 7.15
N THR A 69 20.54 2.10 6.04
CA THR A 69 21.30 3.31 5.68
C THR A 69 21.01 4.49 6.60
N HIS A 70 19.79 4.61 7.13
CA HIS A 70 19.40 5.71 8.03
C HIS A 70 20.00 5.57 9.45
N ARG A 71 20.48 4.37 9.82
CA ARG A 71 21.15 4.13 11.11
C ARG A 71 22.59 4.68 11.17
N GLY A 72 23.19 5.05 10.05
CA GLY A 72 24.56 5.57 9.97
C GLY A 72 24.71 7.10 9.94
N ARG A 73 23.64 7.87 10.17
CA ARG A 73 23.64 9.35 10.11
C ARG A 73 23.30 10.04 11.44
N ARG A 74 23.54 9.35 12.57
CA ARG A 74 23.56 10.00 13.89
C ARG A 74 25.00 10.26 14.31
#